data_AF-A0A929GL42-F1
#
_entry.id   AF-A0A929GL42-F1
#
_cell.length_a   1.000
_cell.length_b   1.000
_cell.length_c   1.000
_cell.angle_alpha   90.00
_cell.angle_beta   90.00
_cell.angle_gamma   90.00
#
_symmetry.space_group_name_H-M   'P 1'
#
loop_
_entity.id
_entity.type
_entity.pdbx_description
1 polymer ?
#
loop_
_entity_poly.entity_id
_entity_poly.type
_entity_poly.pdbx_seq_one_letter_code
_entity_poly.pdbx_strand_id
1 'polypeptide(L)'
;MSRSLSIAVLLIVLLPFSSSFAANLIVRGDGTVLDQRSGLIWQQGTSGQLPWLEAVRYCNQLELAGSRSWRLPFKDELKTLLLVTGSGEQLDTRIFSELQAEVFWSLSREELQPDQVWGVSFADGRDYLFDRSHFNFQARCMIETPEAVYLPLLNKWCEAWSKQDVDAYLDCYGQQFTPERGVSRVTWAKQRRERVLRPKALQVEIAYIKVVSEKGGRAEIMFRQTYRSASYRDQVMKILTLGLERGNLVIVGERTISKIK
;
A
#
# COMPACT_ATOMS: atom_id res chain seq x y z
N MET A 1 -40.46 47.31 -26.45
CA MET A 1 -39.32 46.42 -26.78
C MET A 1 -38.91 45.70 -25.50
N SER A 2 -39.45 44.49 -25.29
CA SER A 2 -39.19 43.64 -24.12
C SER A 2 -37.86 42.90 -24.33
N ARG A 3 -36.91 43.02 -23.40
CA ARG A 3 -35.66 42.25 -23.41
C ARG A 3 -35.85 41.02 -22.50
N SER A 4 -36.00 39.85 -23.12
CA SER A 4 -36.00 38.56 -22.43
C SER A 4 -34.62 38.31 -21.81
N LEU A 5 -34.54 38.14 -20.49
CA LEU A 5 -33.38 37.57 -19.81
C LEU A 5 -33.42 36.05 -19.99
N SER A 6 -32.53 35.50 -20.81
CA SER A 6 -32.27 34.07 -20.86
C SER A 6 -31.45 33.67 -19.62
N ILE A 7 -32.07 32.96 -18.69
CA ILE A 7 -31.40 32.30 -17.57
C ILE A 7 -30.65 31.09 -18.15
N ALA A 8 -29.33 31.20 -18.26
CA ALA A 8 -28.47 30.06 -18.56
C ALA A 8 -28.41 29.15 -17.33
N VAL A 9 -29.13 28.03 -17.37
CA VAL A 9 -28.99 26.96 -16.38
C VAL A 9 -27.63 26.30 -16.60
N LEU A 10 -26.65 26.65 -15.76
CA LEU A 10 -25.35 25.99 -15.74
C LEU A 10 -25.54 24.57 -15.20
N LEU A 11 -25.71 23.60 -16.10
CA LEU A 11 -25.62 22.17 -15.80
C LEU A 11 -24.23 21.89 -15.23
N ILE A 12 -24.12 21.83 -13.91
CA ILE A 12 -22.95 21.26 -13.23
C ILE A 12 -22.96 19.78 -13.58
N VAL A 13 -22.22 19.41 -14.63
CA VAL A 13 -21.88 18.03 -14.91
C VAL A 13 -21.09 17.55 -13.71
N LEU A 14 -21.71 16.73 -12.86
CA LEU A 14 -21.03 15.93 -11.85
C LEU A 14 -20.10 14.98 -12.60
N LEU A 15 -18.89 15.43 -12.91
CA LEU A 15 -17.85 14.56 -13.40
C LEU A 15 -17.69 13.46 -12.34
N PRO A 16 -17.81 12.17 -12.70
CA PRO A 16 -17.51 11.11 -11.76
C PRO A 16 -16.12 11.40 -11.21
N PHE A 17 -15.99 11.36 -9.89
CA PHE A 17 -14.72 11.56 -9.21
C PHE A 17 -13.70 10.66 -9.90
N SER A 18 -12.83 11.26 -10.70
CA SER A 18 -11.66 10.57 -11.21
C SER A 18 -10.81 10.39 -9.97
N SER A 19 -10.80 9.18 -9.44
CA SER A 19 -9.79 8.73 -8.52
C SER A 19 -8.46 9.02 -9.20
N SER A 20 -7.86 10.16 -8.88
CA SER A 20 -6.46 10.40 -9.19
C SER A 20 -5.74 9.38 -8.34
N PHE A 21 -5.52 8.19 -8.89
CA PHE A 21 -4.59 7.22 -8.34
C PHE A 21 -3.28 7.98 -8.17
N ALA A 22 -2.99 8.43 -6.94
CA ALA A 22 -1.61 8.73 -6.60
C ALA A 22 -0.86 7.45 -6.98
N ALA A 23 0.13 7.56 -7.86
CA ALA A 23 0.84 6.39 -8.36
C ALA A 23 1.39 5.62 -7.15
N ASN A 24 0.85 4.41 -6.90
CA ASN A 24 1.26 3.58 -5.77
C ASN A 24 2.72 3.13 -5.90
N LEU A 25 3.25 3.16 -7.11
CA LEU A 25 4.61 2.82 -7.46
C LEU A 25 5.39 4.11 -7.78
N ILE A 26 6.54 4.30 -7.15
CA ILE A 26 7.43 5.46 -7.34
C ILE A 26 8.77 4.98 -7.89
N VAL A 27 9.12 5.40 -9.10
CA VAL A 27 10.46 5.21 -9.68
C VAL A 27 11.45 6.12 -8.94
N ARG A 28 12.53 5.54 -8.41
CA ARG A 28 13.52 6.26 -7.58
C ARG A 28 14.73 6.79 -8.36
N GLY A 29 14.86 6.45 -9.64
CA GLY A 29 15.96 6.89 -10.51
C GLY A 29 17.30 6.18 -10.29
N ASP A 30 17.34 5.21 -9.38
CA ASP A 30 18.48 4.36 -9.03
C ASP A 30 18.31 2.91 -9.51
N GLY A 31 17.38 2.70 -10.46
CA GLY A 31 16.97 1.38 -10.93
C GLY A 31 15.98 0.65 -10.04
N THR A 32 15.41 1.33 -9.03
CA THR A 32 14.41 0.75 -8.12
C THR A 32 13.06 1.46 -8.15
N VAL A 33 12.01 0.73 -7.75
CA VAL A 33 10.64 1.20 -7.65
C VAL A 33 10.12 0.94 -6.25
N LEU A 34 9.69 1.98 -5.53
CA LEU A 34 9.01 1.83 -4.24
C LEU A 34 7.52 1.60 -4.46
N ASP A 35 6.99 0.47 -3.99
CA ASP A 35 5.56 0.28 -3.80
C ASP A 35 5.15 0.87 -2.45
N GLN A 36 4.44 2.00 -2.47
CA GLN A 36 3.98 2.70 -1.28
C GLN A 36 2.88 1.94 -0.52
N ARG A 37 2.18 1.00 -1.18
CA ARG A 37 1.12 0.21 -0.55
C ARG A 37 1.69 -0.92 0.30
N SER A 38 2.68 -1.63 -0.24
CA SER A 38 3.32 -2.79 0.41
C SER A 38 4.61 -2.45 1.14
N GLY A 39 5.23 -1.28 0.85
CA GLY A 39 6.51 -0.89 1.43
C GLY A 39 7.66 -1.70 0.85
N LEU A 40 7.43 -2.41 -0.25
CA LEU A 40 8.45 -3.18 -0.92
C LEU A 40 9.16 -2.29 -1.93
N ILE A 41 10.48 -2.43 -2.00
CA ILE A 41 11.27 -1.84 -3.08
C ILE A 41 11.59 -2.95 -4.07
N TRP A 42 11.20 -2.71 -5.32
CA TRP A 42 11.35 -3.63 -6.43
C TRP A 42 12.50 -3.20 -7.32
N GLN A 43 13.22 -4.18 -7.86
CA GLN A 43 14.09 -3.94 -9.01
C GLN A 43 13.23 -3.48 -10.19
N GLN A 44 13.65 -2.41 -10.88
CA GLN A 44 12.95 -1.93 -12.07
C GLN A 44 13.27 -2.78 -13.31
N GLY A 45 14.54 -3.14 -13.50
CA GLY A 45 14.99 -4.04 -14.58
C GLY A 45 14.54 -5.49 -14.40
N THR A 46 15.03 -6.37 -15.26
CA THR A 46 14.70 -7.81 -15.23
C THR A 46 15.95 -8.68 -15.34
N SER A 47 15.83 -9.94 -14.93
CA SER A 47 16.90 -10.95 -15.02
C SER A 47 17.03 -11.61 -16.40
N GLY A 48 16.05 -11.41 -17.28
CA GLY A 48 15.77 -12.35 -18.38
C GLY A 48 15.20 -13.68 -17.87
N GLN A 49 14.92 -14.61 -18.79
CA GLN A 49 14.36 -15.93 -18.43
C GLN A 49 15.46 -16.87 -17.91
N LEU A 50 15.24 -17.44 -16.73
CA LEU A 50 16.19 -18.29 -16.02
C LEU A 50 15.48 -19.50 -15.40
N PRO A 51 16.19 -20.63 -15.18
CA PRO A 51 15.73 -21.67 -14.27
C PRO A 51 15.55 -21.12 -12.87
N TRP A 52 14.66 -21.71 -12.07
CA TRP A 52 14.29 -21.17 -10.76
C TRP A 52 15.48 -20.98 -9.81
N LEU A 53 16.42 -21.93 -9.78
CA LEU A 53 17.60 -21.82 -8.91
C LEU A 53 18.53 -20.67 -9.33
N GLU A 54 18.65 -20.40 -10.63
CA GLU A 54 19.43 -19.27 -11.12
C GLU A 54 18.72 -17.94 -10.85
N ALA A 55 17.39 -17.90 -10.90
CA ALA A 55 16.60 -16.74 -10.47
C ALA A 55 16.82 -16.39 -8.99
N VAL A 56 16.86 -17.41 -8.12
CA VAL A 56 17.19 -17.24 -6.68
C VAL A 56 18.60 -16.68 -6.52
N ARG A 57 19.60 -17.24 -7.23
CA ARG A 57 20.99 -16.77 -7.17
C ARG A 57 21.15 -15.35 -7.70
N TYR A 58 20.50 -15.04 -8.83
CA TYR A 58 20.49 -13.71 -9.43
C TYR A 58 20.07 -12.66 -8.40
N CYS A 59 18.95 -12.88 -7.69
CA CYS A 59 18.51 -11.92 -6.68
C CYS A 59 19.45 -11.83 -5.49
N ASN A 60 19.95 -12.95 -4.98
CA ASN A 60 20.86 -12.96 -3.82
C ASN A 60 22.25 -12.36 -4.12
N GLN A 61 22.62 -12.24 -5.40
CA GLN A 61 23.88 -11.63 -5.85
C GLN A 61 23.70 -10.22 -6.41
N LEU A 62 22.46 -9.72 -6.50
CA LEU A 62 22.18 -8.41 -7.06
C LEU A 62 22.74 -7.31 -6.17
N GLU A 63 23.56 -6.44 -6.77
CA GLU A 63 24.04 -5.19 -6.19
C GLU A 63 23.37 -4.02 -6.90
N LEU A 64 22.35 -3.45 -6.26
CA LEU A 64 21.55 -2.37 -6.84
C LEU A 64 21.14 -1.36 -5.77
N ALA A 65 21.19 -0.08 -6.12
CA ALA A 65 20.91 1.05 -5.22
C ALA A 65 21.68 1.00 -3.89
N GLY A 66 22.92 0.50 -3.93
CA GLY A 66 23.79 0.37 -2.75
C GLY A 66 23.39 -0.75 -1.78
N SER A 67 22.47 -1.63 -2.16
CA SER A 67 22.02 -2.77 -1.34
C SER A 67 22.44 -4.11 -1.95
N ARG A 68 22.72 -5.07 -1.06
CA ARG A 68 22.95 -6.51 -1.33
C ARG A 68 21.86 -7.40 -0.72
N SER A 69 20.84 -6.80 -0.11
CA SER A 69 19.78 -7.52 0.61
C SER A 69 18.64 -7.98 -0.31
N TRP A 70 18.86 -7.94 -1.62
CA TRP A 70 17.90 -8.34 -2.63
C TRP A 70 17.59 -9.83 -2.52
N ARG A 71 16.31 -10.18 -2.66
CA ARG A 71 15.85 -11.57 -2.69
C ARG A 71 14.75 -11.76 -3.72
N LEU A 72 14.55 -13.02 -4.10
CA LEU A 72 13.37 -13.42 -4.85
C LEU A 72 12.12 -13.25 -3.94
N PRO A 73 11.02 -12.65 -4.45
CA PRO A 73 9.78 -12.45 -3.70
C PRO A 73 9.04 -13.77 -3.45
N PHE A 74 8.20 -13.83 -2.43
CA PHE A 74 7.13 -14.81 -2.31
C PHE A 74 5.97 -14.47 -3.26
N LYS A 75 5.11 -15.45 -3.56
CA LYS A 75 4.02 -15.26 -4.54
C LYS A 75 3.06 -14.14 -4.14
N ASP A 76 2.77 -14.00 -2.85
CA ASP A 76 1.83 -12.98 -2.36
C ASP A 76 2.45 -11.57 -2.45
N GLU A 77 3.78 -11.46 -2.36
CA GLU A 77 4.49 -10.19 -2.56
C GLU A 77 4.44 -9.77 -4.03
N LEU A 78 4.67 -10.69 -4.97
CA LEU A 78 4.51 -10.41 -6.41
C LEU A 78 3.11 -9.92 -6.73
N LYS A 79 2.09 -10.54 -6.14
CA LYS A 79 0.70 -10.12 -6.33
C LYS A 79 0.41 -8.72 -5.83
N THR A 80 1.22 -8.16 -4.93
CA THR A 80 1.10 -6.73 -4.56
C THR A 80 1.45 -5.77 -5.70
N LEU A 81 2.04 -6.24 -6.80
CA LEU A 81 2.21 -5.43 -8.02
C LEU A 81 0.96 -5.42 -8.91
N LEU A 82 -0.01 -6.30 -8.66
CA LEU A 82 -1.31 -6.29 -9.33
C LEU A 82 -2.21 -5.19 -8.74
N LEU A 83 -2.89 -4.44 -9.60
CA LEU A 83 -3.94 -3.49 -9.25
C LEU A 83 -5.30 -4.18 -9.34
N VAL A 84 -6.10 -4.10 -8.28
CA VAL A 84 -7.51 -4.53 -8.35
C VAL A 84 -8.32 -3.41 -9.01
N THR A 85 -8.85 -3.67 -10.20
CA THR A 85 -9.78 -2.77 -10.90
C THR A 85 -11.21 -3.31 -10.80
N GLY A 86 -12.22 -2.46 -11.01
CA GLY A 86 -13.63 -2.90 -11.05
C GLY A 86 -13.93 -3.93 -12.14
N SER A 87 -13.00 -4.15 -13.08
CA SER A 87 -13.05 -5.14 -14.15
C SER A 87 -12.15 -6.37 -13.92
N GLY A 88 -11.52 -6.50 -12.74
CA GLY A 88 -10.57 -7.58 -12.42
C GLY A 88 -9.18 -7.07 -12.03
N GLU A 89 -8.24 -7.98 -11.76
CA GLU A 89 -6.86 -7.62 -11.47
C GLU A 89 -6.11 -7.23 -12.75
N GLN A 90 -5.51 -6.04 -12.79
CA GLN A 90 -4.73 -5.53 -13.89
C GLN A 90 -3.36 -5.06 -13.39
N LEU A 91 -2.33 -5.21 -14.20
CA LEU A 91 -1.01 -4.70 -13.91
C LEU A 91 -0.94 -3.17 -14.20
N ASP A 92 -0.23 -2.39 -13.35
CA ASP A 92 0.19 -1.04 -13.77
C ASP A 92 1.37 -1.13 -14.75
N THR A 93 1.04 -1.26 -16.03
CA THR A 93 2.01 -1.42 -17.12
C THR A 93 2.85 -0.17 -17.40
N ARG A 94 2.57 0.97 -16.73
CA ARG A 94 3.25 2.24 -16.98
C ARG A 94 4.65 2.31 -16.36
N ILE A 95 4.90 1.53 -15.32
CA ILE A 95 6.18 1.54 -14.57
C ILE A 95 7.01 0.30 -14.87
N PHE A 96 6.34 -0.80 -15.22
CA PHE A 96 6.97 -2.01 -15.68
C PHE A 96 6.41 -2.40 -17.05
N SER A 97 6.93 -1.77 -18.10
CA SER A 97 6.58 -2.08 -19.50
C SER A 97 6.78 -3.57 -19.82
N GLU A 98 7.80 -4.18 -19.21
CA GLU A 98 8.18 -5.59 -19.37
C GLU A 98 7.21 -6.57 -18.71
N LEU A 99 6.39 -6.16 -17.73
CA LEU A 99 5.53 -7.09 -17.00
C LEU A 99 4.31 -7.58 -17.83
N GLN A 100 4.16 -7.13 -19.07
CA GLN A 100 3.08 -7.58 -19.95
C GLN A 100 3.35 -9.00 -20.46
N ALA A 101 2.42 -9.93 -20.18
CA ALA A 101 2.41 -11.31 -20.66
C ALA A 101 3.46 -12.26 -20.06
N GLU A 102 4.14 -11.88 -18.98
CA GLU A 102 5.24 -12.66 -18.41
C GLU A 102 4.89 -13.35 -17.08
N VAL A 103 5.50 -14.53 -16.89
CA VAL A 103 5.50 -15.26 -15.63
C VAL A 103 6.77 -14.91 -14.86
N PHE A 104 6.62 -14.64 -13.56
CA PHE A 104 7.72 -14.39 -12.64
C PHE A 104 7.86 -15.51 -11.63
N TRP A 105 9.10 -15.97 -11.41
CA TRP A 105 9.40 -16.91 -10.35
C TRP A 105 9.14 -16.31 -8.97
N SER A 106 8.60 -17.12 -8.06
CA SER A 106 8.54 -16.80 -6.64
C SER A 106 9.34 -17.79 -5.80
N LEU A 107 9.67 -17.41 -4.58
CA LEU A 107 10.31 -18.26 -3.58
C LEU A 107 9.30 -19.22 -2.90
N SER A 108 8.00 -19.05 -3.16
CA SER A 108 6.96 -19.90 -2.62
C SER A 108 7.03 -21.31 -3.23
N ARG A 109 7.01 -22.33 -2.38
CA ARG A 109 7.12 -23.75 -2.74
C ARG A 109 5.84 -24.49 -2.39
N GLU A 110 5.57 -25.57 -3.10
CA GLU A 110 4.51 -26.51 -2.73
C GLU A 110 5.04 -27.50 -1.69
N GLU A 111 4.33 -27.67 -0.57
CA GLU A 111 4.81 -28.49 0.56
C GLU A 111 4.90 -29.97 0.19
N LEU A 112 3.92 -30.44 -0.58
CA LEU A 112 3.81 -31.85 -0.96
C LEU A 112 4.57 -32.18 -2.26
N GLN A 113 5.08 -31.17 -2.98
CA GLN A 113 5.73 -31.33 -4.28
C GLN A 113 7.00 -30.46 -4.35
N PRO A 114 8.14 -30.94 -3.83
CA PRO A 114 9.34 -30.11 -3.62
C PRO A 114 9.98 -29.60 -4.92
N ASP A 115 9.70 -30.24 -6.06
CA ASP A 115 10.16 -29.79 -7.38
C ASP A 115 9.22 -28.79 -8.04
N GLN A 116 8.03 -28.58 -7.47
CA GLN A 116 7.06 -27.60 -7.94
C GLN A 116 7.22 -26.28 -7.17
N VAL A 117 7.34 -25.20 -7.93
CA VAL A 117 7.51 -23.84 -7.43
C VAL A 117 6.46 -22.93 -8.03
N TRP A 118 5.99 -21.96 -7.25
CA TRP A 118 4.95 -21.03 -7.70
C TRP A 118 5.54 -19.96 -8.62
N GLY A 119 4.91 -19.75 -9.76
CA GLY A 119 5.13 -18.61 -10.65
C GLY A 119 3.87 -17.75 -10.76
N VAL A 120 4.03 -16.43 -10.81
CA VAL A 120 2.91 -15.49 -10.95
C VAL A 120 2.89 -14.94 -12.37
N SER A 121 1.77 -15.15 -13.06
CA SER A 121 1.49 -14.63 -14.39
C SER A 121 0.86 -13.25 -14.29
N PHE A 122 1.53 -12.24 -14.85
CA PHE A 122 0.97 -10.89 -14.96
C PHE A 122 0.11 -10.72 -16.22
N ALA A 123 0.04 -11.74 -17.08
CA ALA A 123 -0.86 -11.78 -18.23
C ALA A 123 -2.33 -11.84 -17.79
N ASP A 124 -2.60 -12.57 -16.71
CA ASP A 124 -3.95 -12.88 -16.24
C ASP A 124 -4.11 -12.79 -14.71
N GLY A 125 -3.07 -12.37 -13.99
CA GLY A 125 -3.08 -12.15 -12.54
C GLY A 125 -3.04 -13.43 -11.71
N ARG A 126 -2.85 -14.60 -12.32
CA ARG A 126 -2.94 -15.90 -11.63
C ARG A 126 -1.57 -16.47 -11.27
N ASP A 127 -1.54 -17.32 -10.25
CA ASP A 127 -0.38 -18.12 -9.88
C ASP A 127 -0.54 -19.58 -10.31
N TYR A 128 0.58 -20.18 -10.71
CA TYR A 128 0.66 -21.53 -11.25
C TYR A 128 1.85 -22.28 -10.64
N LEU A 129 1.73 -23.59 -10.54
CA LEU A 129 2.84 -24.47 -10.19
C LEU A 129 3.60 -24.89 -11.44
N PHE A 130 4.92 -24.82 -11.36
CA PHE A 130 5.80 -25.26 -12.42
C PHE A 130 6.95 -26.08 -11.86
N ASP A 131 7.44 -27.02 -12.66
CA ASP A 131 8.67 -27.72 -12.38
C ASP A 131 9.85 -26.74 -12.46
N ARG A 132 10.60 -26.64 -11.36
CA ARG A 132 11.71 -25.69 -11.18
C ARG A 132 12.89 -25.89 -12.13
N SER A 133 12.98 -27.04 -12.83
CA SER A 133 14.08 -27.41 -13.71
C SER A 133 13.69 -27.43 -15.20
N HIS A 134 12.40 -27.47 -15.52
CA HIS A 134 11.91 -27.59 -16.90
C HIS A 134 11.45 -26.27 -17.53
N PHE A 135 11.18 -25.24 -16.71
CA PHE A 135 10.71 -23.94 -17.17
C PHE A 135 11.74 -22.85 -16.91
N ASN A 136 11.70 -21.81 -17.77
CA ASN A 136 12.50 -20.62 -17.62
C ASN A 136 11.58 -19.40 -17.57
N PHE A 137 11.62 -18.67 -16.46
CA PHE A 137 10.83 -17.47 -16.23
C PHE A 137 11.68 -16.36 -15.65
N GLN A 138 11.12 -15.17 -15.59
CA GLN A 138 11.85 -14.00 -15.11
C GLN A 138 11.90 -13.95 -13.58
N ALA A 139 12.94 -13.30 -13.06
CA ALA A 139 13.04 -12.91 -11.67
C ALA A 139 12.91 -11.38 -11.57
N ARG A 140 12.14 -10.93 -10.58
CA ARG A 140 12.13 -9.54 -10.14
C ARG A 140 12.46 -9.52 -8.67
N CYS A 141 13.61 -8.96 -8.34
CA CYS A 141 14.08 -8.95 -6.97
C CYS A 141 13.39 -7.86 -6.18
N MET A 142 13.28 -8.08 -4.87
CA MET A 142 12.76 -7.09 -3.93
C MET A 142 13.62 -7.01 -2.67
N ILE A 143 13.47 -5.89 -1.96
CA ILE A 143 13.88 -5.71 -0.57
C ILE A 143 12.69 -5.20 0.25
N GLU A 144 12.61 -5.64 1.50
CA GLU A 144 11.68 -5.07 2.47
C GLU A 144 12.23 -3.74 2.98
N THR A 145 11.37 -2.74 3.11
CA THR A 145 11.71 -1.51 3.84
C THR A 145 11.37 -1.69 5.32
N PRO A 146 12.03 -0.95 6.23
CA PRO A 146 11.59 -0.85 7.62
C PRO A 146 10.11 -0.46 7.75
N GLU A 147 9.60 0.34 6.81
CA GLU A 147 8.19 0.75 6.76
C GLU A 147 7.23 -0.42 6.53
N ALA A 148 7.63 -1.47 5.79
CA ALA A 148 6.77 -2.58 5.39
C ALA A 148 6.08 -3.28 6.58
N VAL A 149 6.78 -3.38 7.71
CA VAL A 149 6.26 -3.94 8.97
C VAL A 149 5.00 -3.23 9.46
N TYR A 150 4.87 -1.94 9.18
CA TYR A 150 3.82 -1.07 9.73
C TYR A 150 2.63 -0.90 8.79
N LEU A 151 2.79 -1.20 7.51
CA LEU A 151 1.78 -0.96 6.49
C LEU A 151 0.49 -1.77 6.67
N PRO A 152 0.50 -3.05 7.12
CA PRO A 152 -0.75 -3.76 7.36
C PRO A 152 -1.71 -3.01 8.30
N LEU A 153 -1.19 -2.47 9.41
CA LEU A 153 -1.98 -1.68 10.35
C LEU A 153 -2.42 -0.34 9.74
N LEU A 154 -1.51 0.37 9.07
CA LEU A 154 -1.81 1.67 8.47
C LEU A 154 -2.86 1.57 7.35
N ASN A 155 -2.77 0.52 6.52
CA ASN A 155 -3.72 0.22 5.48
C ASN A 155 -5.07 -0.18 6.06
N LYS A 156 -5.11 -1.08 7.06
CA LYS A 156 -6.34 -1.44 7.79
C LYS A 156 -7.03 -0.19 8.36
N TRP A 157 -6.26 0.69 9.01
CA TRP A 157 -6.76 1.93 9.58
C TRP A 157 -7.35 2.88 8.53
N CYS A 158 -6.66 3.03 7.39
CA CYS A 158 -7.08 3.88 6.28
C CYS A 158 -8.33 3.35 5.57
N GLU A 159 -8.39 2.04 5.37
CA GLU A 159 -9.50 1.32 4.74
C GLU A 159 -10.75 1.34 5.61
N ALA A 160 -10.64 1.00 6.90
CA ALA A 160 -11.76 1.04 7.83
C ALA A 160 -12.35 2.44 7.94
N TRP A 161 -11.50 3.48 7.98
CA TRP A 161 -11.97 4.85 7.97
C TRP A 161 -12.73 5.18 6.67
N SER A 162 -12.15 4.86 5.51
CA SER A 162 -12.76 5.13 4.20
C SER A 162 -14.09 4.41 3.99
N LYS A 163 -14.21 3.17 4.50
CA LYS A 163 -15.46 2.40 4.50
C LYS A 163 -16.46 2.84 5.56
N GLN A 164 -16.08 3.79 6.42
CA GLN A 164 -16.84 4.23 7.58
C GLN A 164 -17.17 3.07 8.55
N ASP A 165 -16.35 2.02 8.54
CA ASP A 165 -16.38 0.92 9.50
C ASP A 165 -15.73 1.40 10.81
N VAL A 166 -16.56 1.93 11.69
CA VAL A 166 -16.11 2.54 12.95
C VAL A 166 -15.48 1.51 13.87
N ASP A 167 -15.97 0.28 13.89
CA ASP A 167 -15.49 -0.74 14.82
C ASP A 167 -14.10 -1.21 14.39
N ALA A 168 -13.91 -1.56 13.11
CA ALA A 168 -12.59 -1.90 12.58
C ALA A 168 -11.59 -0.73 12.69
N TYR A 169 -12.06 0.51 12.54
CA TYR A 169 -11.24 1.70 12.72
C TYR A 169 -10.78 1.88 14.18
N LEU A 170 -11.69 1.73 15.15
CA LEU A 170 -11.36 1.86 16.57
C LEU A 170 -10.49 0.68 17.06
N ASP A 171 -10.65 -0.50 16.47
CA ASP A 171 -9.81 -1.69 16.75
C ASP A 171 -8.35 -1.51 16.33
N CYS A 172 -8.03 -0.53 15.49
CA CYS A 172 -6.64 -0.19 15.19
C CYS A 172 -5.92 0.46 16.38
N TYR A 173 -6.65 0.92 17.41
CA TYR A 173 -6.10 1.64 18.56
C TYR A 173 -6.01 0.73 19.79
N GLY A 174 -4.81 0.59 20.35
CA GLY A 174 -4.52 -0.27 21.49
C GLY A 174 -5.17 0.21 22.79
N GLN A 175 -5.28 -0.66 23.79
CA GLN A 175 -5.82 -0.35 25.11
C GLN A 175 -5.03 0.77 25.80
N GLN A 176 -3.73 0.86 25.56
CA GLN A 176 -2.84 1.90 26.10
C GLN A 176 -2.87 3.21 25.30
N PHE A 177 -3.72 3.32 24.27
CA PHE A 177 -3.81 4.53 23.45
C PHE A 177 -4.18 5.75 24.30
N THR A 178 -3.36 6.79 24.17
CA THR A 178 -3.59 8.08 24.82
C THR A 178 -3.97 9.11 23.78
N PRO A 179 -5.24 9.59 23.75
CA PRO A 179 -5.66 10.67 22.86
C PRO A 179 -4.90 11.97 23.12
N GLU A 180 -4.74 12.80 22.09
CA GLU A 180 -4.22 14.15 22.27
C GLU A 180 -5.06 14.95 23.29
N ARG A 181 -4.42 15.93 23.95
CA ARG A 181 -5.07 16.94 24.81
C ARG A 181 -5.79 16.37 26.05
N GLY A 182 -5.43 15.16 26.49
CA GLY A 182 -5.91 14.60 27.76
C GLY A 182 -7.38 14.16 27.77
N VAL A 183 -8.00 14.01 26.60
CA VAL A 183 -9.37 13.48 26.49
C VAL A 183 -9.38 11.99 26.85
N SER A 184 -10.40 11.53 27.58
CA SER A 184 -10.53 10.09 27.87
C SER A 184 -10.71 9.27 26.59
N ARG A 185 -10.20 8.03 26.55
CA ARG A 185 -10.38 7.12 25.41
C ARG A 185 -11.86 6.93 25.05
N VAL A 186 -12.74 6.83 26.05
CA VAL A 186 -14.19 6.66 25.85
C VAL A 186 -14.80 7.89 25.17
N THR A 187 -14.48 9.08 25.66
CA THR A 187 -14.95 10.33 25.06
C THR A 187 -14.41 10.51 23.65
N TRP A 188 -13.13 10.22 23.44
CA TRP A 188 -12.49 10.27 22.11
C TRP A 188 -13.15 9.29 21.13
N ALA A 189 -13.41 8.05 21.56
CA ALA A 189 -14.03 7.04 20.71
C ALA A 189 -15.44 7.46 20.27
N LYS A 190 -16.24 8.03 21.18
CA LYS A 190 -17.56 8.60 20.84
C LYS A 190 -17.46 9.70 19.79
N GLN A 191 -16.54 10.66 19.99
CA GLN A 191 -16.31 11.75 19.03
C GLN A 191 -15.85 11.24 17.66
N ARG A 192 -14.98 10.22 17.63
CA ARG A 192 -14.50 9.61 16.39
C ARG A 192 -15.64 8.89 15.66
N ARG A 193 -16.47 8.11 16.36
CA ARG A 193 -17.65 7.47 15.77
C ARG A 193 -18.54 8.48 15.06
N GLU A 194 -18.87 9.59 15.71
CA GLU A 194 -19.68 10.66 15.11
C GLU A 194 -19.01 11.29 13.89
N ARG A 195 -17.70 11.56 13.94
CA ARG A 195 -16.95 12.21 12.83
C ARG A 195 -16.78 11.29 11.63
N VAL A 196 -16.52 10.00 11.86
CA VAL A 196 -16.34 9.00 10.79
C VAL A 196 -17.66 8.76 10.05
N LEU A 197 -18.80 8.74 10.76
CA LEU A 197 -20.12 8.50 10.16
C LEU A 197 -20.79 9.74 9.55
N ARG A 198 -20.34 10.95 9.89
CA ARG A 198 -20.95 12.21 9.43
C ARG A 198 -21.01 12.39 7.90
N PRO A 199 -19.93 12.21 7.12
CA PRO A 199 -19.99 12.40 5.68
C PRO A 199 -20.78 11.26 5.02
N LYS A 200 -21.44 11.55 3.89
CA LYS A 200 -22.15 10.52 3.09
C LYS A 200 -21.19 9.48 2.49
N ALA A 201 -20.00 9.93 2.12
CA ALA A 201 -18.89 9.12 1.66
C ALA A 201 -17.60 9.88 1.93
N LEU A 202 -16.52 9.15 2.22
CA LEU A 202 -15.20 9.71 2.42
C LEU A 202 -14.13 8.79 1.86
N GLN A 203 -12.96 9.35 1.59
CA GLN A 203 -11.76 8.62 1.23
C GLN A 203 -10.60 9.16 2.05
N VAL A 204 -9.83 8.25 2.64
CA VAL A 204 -8.55 8.55 3.27
C VAL A 204 -7.46 7.86 2.49
N GLU A 205 -6.35 8.56 2.29
CA GLU A 205 -5.15 8.03 1.66
C GLU A 205 -3.93 8.42 2.49
N ILE A 206 -2.94 7.54 2.54
CA ILE A 206 -1.64 7.78 3.18
C ILE A 206 -0.53 7.71 2.15
N ALA A 207 0.51 8.53 2.32
CA ALA A 207 1.68 8.55 1.45
C ALA A 207 2.93 9.07 2.20
N TYR A 208 4.11 8.91 1.60
CA TYR A 208 5.40 9.37 2.17
C TYR A 208 5.63 8.84 3.59
N ILE A 209 5.40 7.54 3.75
CA ILE A 209 5.54 6.85 5.03
C ILE A 209 7.03 6.74 5.36
N LYS A 210 7.38 7.04 6.61
CA LYS A 210 8.75 7.01 7.11
C LYS A 210 8.77 6.56 8.56
N VAL A 211 9.63 5.60 8.88
CA VAL A 211 9.97 5.29 10.27
C VAL A 211 10.88 6.40 10.82
N VAL A 212 10.41 7.13 11.82
CA VAL A 212 11.15 8.23 12.46
C VAL A 212 12.00 7.73 13.62
N SER A 213 11.49 6.76 14.38
CA SER A 213 12.23 6.12 15.47
C SER A 213 11.62 4.78 15.84
N GLU A 214 12.47 3.84 16.26
CA GLU A 214 12.07 2.58 16.88
C GLU A 214 12.84 2.42 18.20
N LYS A 215 12.17 2.65 19.34
CA LYS A 215 12.79 2.61 20.67
C LYS A 215 11.80 2.09 21.71
N GLY A 216 12.28 1.23 22.61
CA GLY A 216 11.49 0.74 23.74
C GLY A 216 10.21 -0.01 23.34
N GLY A 217 10.26 -0.79 22.26
CA GLY A 217 9.10 -1.54 21.76
C GLY A 217 8.01 -0.66 21.12
N ARG A 218 8.35 0.60 20.79
CA ARG A 218 7.47 1.54 20.10
C ARG A 218 8.11 2.07 18.83
N ALA A 219 7.30 2.29 17.81
CA ALA A 219 7.70 2.90 16.56
C ALA A 219 6.95 4.21 16.33
N GLU A 220 7.63 5.26 15.91
CA GLU A 220 7.00 6.50 15.46
C GLU A 220 7.02 6.55 13.94
N ILE A 221 5.83 6.50 13.34
CA ILE A 221 5.67 6.46 11.88
C ILE A 221 5.08 7.78 11.42
N MET A 222 5.85 8.50 10.60
CA MET A 222 5.41 9.74 9.99
C MET A 222 4.86 9.47 8.59
N PHE A 223 3.76 10.11 8.25
CA PHE A 223 3.17 10.03 6.90
C PHE A 223 2.30 11.24 6.60
N ARG A 224 2.05 11.46 5.32
CA ARG A 224 1.03 12.38 4.83
C ARG A 224 -0.31 11.68 4.79
N GLN A 225 -1.30 12.22 5.46
CA GLN A 225 -2.70 11.81 5.35
C GLN A 225 -3.43 12.79 4.44
N THR A 226 -4.19 12.27 3.47
CA THR A 226 -5.12 13.05 2.65
C THR A 226 -6.53 12.58 2.96
N TYR A 227 -7.40 13.50 3.37
CA TYR A 227 -8.82 13.23 3.57
C TYR A 227 -9.64 13.91 2.49
N ARG A 228 -10.64 13.21 1.96
CA ARG A 228 -11.59 13.74 0.97
C ARG A 228 -13.00 13.29 1.32
N SER A 229 -13.95 14.19 1.21
CA SER A 229 -15.39 13.92 1.17
C SER A 229 -16.02 14.78 0.07
N ALA A 230 -17.34 14.65 -0.13
CA ALA A 230 -18.05 15.45 -1.12
C ALA A 230 -17.94 16.98 -0.88
N SER A 231 -17.83 17.40 0.39
CA SER A 231 -17.86 18.82 0.78
C SER A 231 -16.58 19.34 1.42
N TYR A 232 -15.58 18.48 1.64
CA TYR A 232 -14.36 18.86 2.36
C TYR A 232 -13.15 18.07 1.89
N ARG A 233 -11.98 18.70 1.92
CA ARG A 233 -10.69 18.08 1.65
C ARG A 233 -9.65 18.72 2.55
N ASP A 234 -8.77 17.91 3.11
CA ASP A 234 -7.55 18.39 3.75
C ASP A 234 -6.37 17.45 3.54
N GLN A 235 -5.19 17.99 3.79
CA GLN A 235 -3.95 17.23 3.87
C GLN A 235 -3.17 17.60 5.12
N VAL A 236 -2.71 16.60 5.86
CA VAL A 236 -1.93 16.79 7.09
C VAL A 236 -0.71 15.88 7.12
N MET A 237 0.36 16.34 7.76
CA MET A 237 1.44 15.47 8.21
C MET A 237 1.10 14.92 9.60
N LYS A 238 1.25 13.62 9.77
CA LYS A 238 0.88 12.91 10.98
C LYS A 238 2.03 12.06 11.48
N ILE A 239 2.09 11.86 12.80
CA ILE A 239 2.88 10.81 13.42
C ILE A 239 1.94 9.90 14.20
N LEU A 240 2.00 8.59 13.92
CA LEU A 240 1.42 7.58 14.78
C LEU A 240 2.52 6.91 15.58
N THR A 241 2.29 6.77 16.88
CA THR A 241 3.12 5.92 17.74
C THR A 241 2.46 4.55 17.80
N LEU A 242 3.17 3.53 17.34
CA LEU A 242 2.73 2.15 17.28
C LEU A 242 3.43 1.34 18.37
N GLY A 243 2.74 0.32 18.87
CA GLY A 243 3.28 -0.64 19.84
C GLY A 243 2.64 -2.01 19.67
N LEU A 244 3.18 -3.00 20.37
CA LEU A 244 2.63 -4.35 20.38
C LEU A 244 1.72 -4.55 21.60
N GLU A 245 0.50 -5.03 21.37
CA GLU A 245 -0.41 -5.49 22.41
C GLU A 245 -0.88 -6.92 22.06
N ARG A 246 -0.58 -7.89 22.93
CA ARG A 246 -0.93 -9.31 22.73
C ARG A 246 -0.49 -9.86 21.36
N GLY A 247 0.71 -9.47 20.91
CA GLY A 247 1.27 -9.88 19.62
C GLY A 247 0.75 -9.12 18.40
N ASN A 248 -0.21 -8.20 18.57
CA ASN A 248 -0.73 -7.38 17.48
C ASN A 248 -0.16 -5.98 17.52
N LEU A 249 0.22 -5.47 16.35
CA LEU A 249 0.59 -4.07 16.19
C LEU A 249 -0.66 -3.19 16.31
N VAL A 250 -0.59 -2.15 17.16
CA VAL A 250 -1.70 -1.23 17.43
C VAL A 250 -1.21 0.21 17.57
N ILE A 251 -2.11 1.18 17.34
CA ILE A 251 -1.86 2.60 17.55
C ILE A 251 -1.98 2.91 19.04
N VAL A 252 -0.89 3.40 19.64
CA VAL A 252 -0.82 3.80 21.07
C VAL A 252 -0.67 5.32 21.26
N GLY A 253 -0.38 6.06 20.18
CA GLY A 253 -0.38 7.52 20.17
C GLY A 253 -0.65 8.06 18.77
N GLU A 254 -1.26 9.24 18.71
CA GLU A 254 -1.60 9.93 17.45
C GLU A 254 -1.24 11.41 17.60
N ARG A 255 -0.50 11.97 16.64
CA ARG A 255 -0.15 13.39 16.59
C ARG A 255 -0.31 14.00 15.20
N THR A 256 -1.00 15.13 15.10
CA THR A 256 -0.97 15.96 13.89
C THR A 256 0.17 16.97 13.96
N ILE A 257 1.10 16.90 13.01
CA ILE A 257 2.32 17.75 12.99
C ILE A 257 2.03 19.08 12.31
N SER A 258 1.42 19.04 11.13
CA SER A 258 1.11 20.26 10.37
C SER A 258 -0.03 20.03 9.38
N LYS A 259 -0.76 21.09 9.08
CA LYS A 259 -1.60 21.15 7.87
C LYS A 259 -0.70 21.47 6.69
N ILE A 260 -0.91 20.79 5.57
CA ILE A 260 -0.13 20.98 4.35
C ILE A 260 -0.85 21.99 3.45
N LYS A 261 -2.14 21.76 3.18
CA LYS A 261 -3.07 22.66 2.49
C LYS A 261 -4.51 22.30 2.86
#